data_AF-A0A9N7TWB9-F1
#
_entry.id   AF-A0A9N7TWB9-F1
#
_cell.length_a   1.000
_cell.length_b   1.000
_cell.length_c   1.000
_cell.angle_alpha   90.00
_cell.angle_beta   90.00
_cell.angle_gamma   90.00
#
_symmetry.space_group_name_H-M   'P 1'
#
loop_
_entity.id
_entity.type
_entity.pdbx_description
1 polymer ?
#
loop_
_entity_poly.entity_id
_entity_poly.type
_entity_poly.pdbx_seq_one_letter_code
_entity_poly.pdbx_strand_id
1 'polypeptide(L)'
;MKNTPGLKPKPCNQGKPDKDNKSRKYPSPCNKANSNNRHGCNPLAKGRGCNPIAKRPGCQQQPDPINTYCWTDWFDRDDPTATGDWEILSDLHSENVGKICKPPLKIEVQTTSGLNVSETGDVIAVADTTTGFICKNSDQKQGKCQDYRVRFMCPNAFCSHKVCWTNWFNRDRPSGIGDWELLDNLRKENPGEICEIPLFIDAVTVDGKDPASSTGQSIFILSPTKGFVCRNRDQTGCKCRDYQVRFGCPCRSNGD
;
A
#
# COMPACT_ATOMS: atom_id res chain seq x y z
N MET A 1 6.89 52.65 -9.32
CA MET A 1 5.60 52.19 -8.74
C MET A 1 5.83 50.83 -8.11
N LYS A 2 5.30 50.63 -6.91
CA LYS A 2 5.74 49.62 -5.93
C LYS A 2 5.33 48.20 -6.32
N ASN A 3 6.24 47.25 -6.17
CA ASN A 3 5.97 45.81 -6.19
C ASN A 3 5.09 45.43 -4.99
N THR A 4 3.96 44.77 -5.25
CA THR A 4 3.11 44.18 -4.21
C THR A 4 3.56 42.73 -3.98
N PRO A 5 3.89 42.30 -2.75
CA PRO A 5 4.25 40.91 -2.49
C PRO A 5 2.99 40.03 -2.48
N GLY A 6 3.03 38.88 -3.15
CA GLY A 6 2.01 37.85 -3.06
C GLY A 6 1.89 37.32 -1.63
N LEU A 7 0.68 37.37 -1.07
CA LEU A 7 0.36 36.78 0.23
C LEU A 7 0.36 35.26 0.10
N LYS A 8 1.33 34.58 0.73
CA LYS A 8 1.26 33.14 0.98
C LYS A 8 0.23 32.85 2.08
N PRO A 9 -0.63 31.82 1.95
CA PRO A 9 -1.49 31.37 3.04
C PRO A 9 -0.65 30.90 4.23
N LYS A 10 -1.05 31.29 5.45
CA LYS A 10 -0.41 30.85 6.69
C LYS A 10 -0.90 29.44 7.08
N PRO A 11 -0.03 28.53 7.53
CA PRO A 11 -0.42 27.20 8.00
C PRO A 11 -1.05 27.24 9.39
N CYS A 12 -1.98 26.32 9.65
CA CYS A 12 -2.52 26.04 10.97
C CYS A 12 -1.52 25.12 11.74
N ASN A 13 -1.10 25.55 12.94
CA ASN A 13 -0.02 24.91 13.71
C ASN A 13 -0.42 23.57 14.36
N GLN A 14 0.56 22.66 14.45
CA GLN A 14 0.46 21.29 14.97
C GLN A 14 0.79 21.17 16.47
N GLY A 15 0.17 20.20 17.15
CA GLY A 15 0.53 19.71 18.48
C GLY A 15 0.08 18.25 18.73
N LYS A 16 0.94 17.43 19.34
CA LYS A 16 0.82 16.00 19.77
C LYS A 16 1.34 15.94 21.24
N PRO A 17 1.38 14.79 21.97
CA PRO A 17 0.64 13.51 21.95
C PRO A 17 0.33 12.97 23.40
N ASP A 18 -0.24 11.75 23.55
CA ASP A 18 0.02 10.69 24.60
C ASP A 18 -1.18 9.70 24.70
N LYS A 19 -1.16 8.44 25.20
CA LYS A 19 -0.21 7.33 25.48
C LYS A 19 -1.04 6.12 26.02
N ASP A 20 -0.46 4.91 25.94
CA ASP A 20 -0.76 3.66 26.71
C ASP A 20 -2.10 2.91 26.45
N ASN A 21 -2.29 1.58 26.58
CA ASN A 21 -1.59 0.50 27.31
C ASN A 21 -1.94 -0.91 26.76
N LYS A 22 -1.24 -1.91 27.29
CA LYS A 22 -0.90 -3.29 26.90
C LYS A 22 -1.89 -4.46 27.19
N SER A 23 -1.65 -5.56 26.46
CA SER A 23 -1.45 -6.99 26.87
C SER A 23 -2.60 -7.96 27.21
N ARG A 24 -2.55 -9.18 26.60
CA ARG A 24 -2.18 -10.54 27.15
C ARG A 24 -2.66 -11.64 26.17
N LYS A 25 -1.84 -12.55 25.56
CA LYS A 25 -1.21 -13.83 26.03
C LYS A 25 -2.25 -14.94 26.36
N TYR A 26 -2.28 -16.22 25.91
CA TYR A 26 -1.37 -17.34 25.46
C TYR A 26 -2.27 -18.46 24.76
N PRO A 27 -1.87 -19.72 24.39
CA PRO A 27 -0.57 -20.44 24.25
C PRO A 27 -0.37 -21.22 22.90
N SER A 28 0.82 -21.82 22.73
CA SER A 28 1.21 -22.83 21.70
C SER A 28 1.04 -24.27 22.23
N PRO A 29 1.00 -25.35 21.41
CA PRO A 29 2.24 -26.10 21.10
C PRO A 29 2.34 -26.74 19.68
N CYS A 30 3.56 -27.12 19.32
CA CYS A 30 4.01 -27.71 18.06
C CYS A 30 3.80 -29.24 17.88
N ASN A 31 3.98 -29.66 16.61
CA ASN A 31 4.58 -30.91 16.07
C ASN A 31 3.71 -32.15 15.79
N LYS A 32 3.76 -32.60 14.52
CA LYS A 32 4.32 -33.91 14.13
C LYS A 32 4.54 -34.00 12.61
N ALA A 33 5.76 -34.39 12.22
CA ALA A 33 6.12 -34.82 10.87
C ALA A 33 5.53 -36.20 10.56
N ASN A 34 5.24 -36.50 9.30
CA ASN A 34 5.33 -37.89 8.83
C ASN A 34 5.80 -38.01 7.37
N SER A 35 6.58 -39.06 7.18
CA SER A 35 7.43 -39.45 6.07
C SER A 35 6.66 -40.12 4.93
N ASN A 36 7.29 -40.14 3.74
CA ASN A 36 7.05 -40.98 2.54
C ASN A 36 6.08 -40.44 1.46
N ASN A 37 6.62 -39.91 0.35
CA ASN A 37 6.59 -40.63 -0.93
C ASN A 37 7.59 -40.08 -1.96
N ARG A 38 8.14 -40.98 -2.76
CA ARG A 38 9.33 -40.83 -3.63
C ARG A 38 8.96 -40.34 -5.02
N HIS A 39 9.67 -39.33 -5.53
CA HIS A 39 10.15 -39.29 -6.91
C HIS A 39 11.53 -38.59 -6.90
N GLY A 40 12.58 -39.40 -7.01
CA GLY A 40 13.96 -38.94 -6.98
C GLY A 40 14.45 -38.43 -8.33
N CYS A 41 15.31 -37.43 -8.30
CA CYS A 41 16.24 -37.12 -9.39
C CYS A 41 17.63 -37.58 -8.95
N ASN A 42 18.19 -38.58 -9.64
CA ASN A 42 19.59 -38.96 -9.50
C ASN A 42 20.43 -38.11 -10.48
N PRO A 43 21.44 -37.36 -10.03
CA PRO A 43 22.27 -36.55 -10.91
C PRO A 43 23.38 -37.43 -11.49
N LEU A 44 23.45 -37.57 -12.82
CA LEU A 44 24.67 -37.85 -13.60
C LEU A 44 24.31 -38.01 -15.09
N ALA A 45 24.33 -36.92 -15.85
CA ALA A 45 24.55 -36.96 -17.30
C ALA A 45 25.11 -35.61 -17.77
N LYS A 46 26.37 -35.63 -18.22
CA LYS A 46 27.06 -34.49 -18.84
C LYS A 46 26.57 -34.30 -20.28
N GLY A 47 26.30 -33.05 -20.66
CA GLY A 47 26.50 -32.53 -22.03
C GLY A 47 25.39 -32.75 -23.07
N ARG A 48 24.64 -31.68 -23.34
CA ARG A 48 24.46 -31.04 -24.67
C ARG A 48 23.47 -29.88 -24.53
N GLY A 49 23.90 -28.67 -24.90
CA GLY A 49 23.10 -27.46 -24.78
C GLY A 49 21.83 -27.50 -25.64
N CYS A 50 20.75 -26.92 -25.14
CA CYS A 50 19.55 -26.67 -25.93
C CYS A 50 19.82 -25.52 -26.91
N ASN A 51 19.78 -25.82 -28.21
CA ASN A 51 19.78 -24.81 -29.27
C ASN A 51 18.33 -24.34 -29.49
N PRO A 52 17.98 -23.05 -29.31
CA PRO A 52 16.59 -22.59 -29.26
C PRO A 52 15.88 -22.48 -30.63
N ILE A 53 16.48 -22.93 -31.74
CA ILE A 53 15.91 -22.73 -33.09
C ILE A 53 15.56 -24.06 -33.77
N ALA A 54 14.66 -24.82 -33.14
CA ALA A 54 13.93 -25.88 -33.83
C ALA A 54 12.42 -25.64 -33.64
N LYS A 55 11.83 -24.82 -34.52
CA LYS A 55 10.36 -24.65 -34.57
C LYS A 55 9.73 -25.94 -35.10
N ARG A 56 9.08 -26.71 -34.23
CA ARG A 56 8.18 -27.79 -34.66
C ARG A 56 6.88 -27.17 -35.18
N PRO A 57 6.36 -27.57 -36.35
CA PRO A 57 5.03 -27.18 -36.79
C PRO A 57 3.99 -27.92 -35.93
N GLY A 58 3.17 -27.18 -35.18
CA GLY A 58 2.11 -27.75 -34.34
C GLY A 58 1.99 -27.19 -32.92
N CYS A 59 2.96 -26.43 -32.42
CA CYS A 59 2.74 -25.61 -31.22
C CYS A 59 2.12 -24.29 -31.64
N GLN A 60 0.78 -24.19 -31.56
CA GLN A 60 0.15 -22.88 -31.43
C GLN A 60 0.80 -22.20 -30.23
N GLN A 61 1.34 -20.99 -30.41
CA GLN A 61 1.73 -20.17 -29.28
C GLN A 61 0.48 -20.00 -28.43
N GLN A 62 0.47 -20.65 -27.27
CA GLN A 62 -0.49 -20.35 -26.22
C GLN A 62 -0.41 -18.83 -26.01
N PRO A 63 -1.54 -18.11 -25.91
CA PRO A 63 -1.47 -16.71 -25.50
C PRO A 63 -0.61 -16.63 -24.25
N ASP A 64 0.32 -15.68 -24.22
CA ASP A 64 1.21 -15.45 -23.08
C ASP A 64 0.40 -15.59 -21.78
N PRO A 65 0.87 -16.37 -20.79
CA PRO A 65 0.11 -16.57 -19.58
C PRO A 65 -0.17 -15.19 -19.01
N ILE A 66 -1.46 -14.83 -18.94
CA ILE A 66 -1.95 -13.65 -18.22
C ILE A 66 -1.11 -13.61 -16.94
N ASN A 67 -0.33 -12.55 -16.74
CA ASN A 67 0.52 -12.45 -15.56
C ASN A 67 -0.41 -12.49 -14.35
N THR A 68 -0.54 -13.67 -13.74
CA THR A 68 -1.54 -13.99 -12.69
C THR A 68 -1.18 -13.36 -11.37
N TYR A 69 0.03 -12.78 -11.30
CA TYR A 69 0.60 -12.14 -10.14
C TYR A 69 1.27 -10.83 -10.54
N CYS A 70 1.60 -10.03 -9.55
CA CYS A 70 2.26 -8.76 -9.71
C CYS A 70 3.14 -8.51 -8.49
N TRP A 71 4.20 -7.73 -8.67
CA TRP A 71 5.00 -7.24 -7.57
C TRP A 71 4.52 -5.85 -7.16
N THR A 72 4.47 -5.59 -5.86
CA THR A 72 4.30 -4.23 -5.33
C THR A 72 5.54 -3.38 -5.63
N ASP A 73 5.45 -2.09 -5.32
CA ASP A 73 6.63 -1.25 -5.11
C ASP A 73 7.52 -1.81 -3.98
N TRP A 74 8.74 -1.30 -3.90
CA TRP A 74 9.65 -1.57 -2.80
C TRP A 74 9.28 -0.74 -1.57
N PHE A 75 9.40 -1.37 -0.40
CA PHE A 75 9.20 -0.77 0.91
C PHE A 75 10.48 -0.91 1.73
N ASP A 76 10.81 0.16 2.43
CA ASP A 76 12.00 0.35 3.22
C ASP A 76 11.57 1.27 4.37
N ARG A 77 11.43 0.70 5.55
CA ARG A 77 10.82 1.31 6.72
C ARG A 77 11.82 1.42 7.87
N ASP A 78 12.85 0.60 7.91
CA ASP A 78 13.82 0.55 9.02
C ASP A 78 15.27 0.49 8.54
N ASP A 79 16.07 1.50 8.89
CA ASP A 79 17.51 1.47 8.65
C ASP A 79 18.21 0.46 9.60
N PRO A 80 19.39 -0.11 9.26
CA PRO A 80 20.14 -1.08 10.06
C PRO A 80 20.78 -0.49 11.34
N THR A 81 20.22 0.57 11.89
CA THR A 81 20.66 1.25 13.11
C THR A 81 20.23 0.46 14.37
N ALA A 82 20.94 0.67 15.48
CA ALA A 82 20.70 0.00 16.75
C ALA A 82 20.69 -1.55 16.64
N THR A 83 19.52 -2.16 16.52
CA THR A 83 19.33 -3.61 16.68
C THR A 83 19.39 -4.41 15.38
N GLY A 84 19.30 -3.76 14.22
CA GLY A 84 19.23 -4.42 12.93
C GLY A 84 18.34 -3.64 11.98
N ASP A 85 17.90 -4.32 10.92
CA ASP A 85 16.96 -3.83 9.93
C ASP A 85 15.70 -4.71 9.96
N TRP A 86 14.54 -4.06 10.08
CA TRP A 86 13.26 -4.66 10.43
C TRP A 86 12.12 -4.20 9.52
N GLU A 87 11.97 -4.88 8.39
CA GLU A 87 10.87 -4.72 7.44
C GLU A 87 9.65 -5.58 7.83
N ILE A 88 9.06 -5.28 8.98
CA ILE A 88 7.94 -6.04 9.55
C ILE A 88 6.65 -5.80 8.76
N LEU A 89 6.04 -6.88 8.26
CA LEU A 89 4.86 -6.81 7.37
C LEU A 89 3.67 -6.09 8.00
N SER A 90 3.41 -6.25 9.31
CA SER A 90 2.31 -5.56 9.98
C SER A 90 2.51 -4.04 10.01
N ASP A 91 3.74 -3.60 10.21
CA ASP A 91 4.10 -2.18 10.26
C ASP A 91 4.03 -1.60 8.86
N LEU A 92 4.57 -2.32 7.87
CA LEU A 92 4.42 -2.00 6.45
C LEU A 92 2.96 -1.88 6.02
N HIS A 93 2.08 -2.79 6.43
CA HIS A 93 0.63 -2.68 6.16
C HIS A 93 -0.01 -1.45 6.80
N SER A 94 0.46 -1.03 7.98
CA SER A 94 -0.08 0.11 8.71
C SER A 94 0.35 1.45 8.09
N GLU A 95 1.59 1.52 7.61
CA GLU A 95 2.18 2.71 7.00
C GLU A 95 1.83 2.82 5.50
N ASN A 96 1.56 1.68 4.84
CA ASN A 96 1.26 1.58 3.41
C ASN A 96 -0.14 1.00 3.14
N VAL A 97 -1.16 1.64 3.72
CA VAL A 97 -2.57 1.21 3.60
C VAL A 97 -2.97 1.02 2.14
N GLY A 98 -3.43 -0.20 1.82
CA GLY A 98 -3.93 -0.56 0.48
C GLY A 98 -2.85 -0.82 -0.57
N LYS A 99 -1.55 -0.71 -0.24
CA LYS A 99 -0.46 -0.91 -1.20
C LYS A 99 0.13 -2.32 -1.19
N ILE A 100 -0.17 -3.12 -0.18
CA ILE A 100 0.27 -4.52 -0.05
C ILE A 100 -0.96 -5.39 0.18
N CYS A 101 -1.11 -6.47 -0.58
CA CYS A 101 -2.21 -7.42 -0.44
C CYS A 101 -2.16 -8.18 0.89
N LYS A 102 -3.29 -8.79 1.27
CA LYS A 102 -3.44 -9.60 2.49
C LYS A 102 -4.09 -10.94 2.15
N PRO A 103 -3.39 -12.09 2.28
CA PRO A 103 -1.95 -12.23 2.50
C PRO A 103 -1.11 -12.02 1.22
N PRO A 104 0.17 -11.61 1.32
CA PRO A 104 1.13 -11.73 0.23
C PRO A 104 1.46 -13.18 -0.14
N LEU A 105 1.81 -13.40 -1.40
CA LEU A 105 2.15 -14.72 -1.93
C LEU A 105 3.64 -15.02 -1.89
N LYS A 106 4.48 -14.01 -2.11
CA LYS A 106 5.95 -14.09 -1.98
C LYS A 106 6.49 -12.79 -1.43
N ILE A 107 7.68 -12.87 -0.84
CA ILE A 107 8.51 -11.73 -0.48
C ILE A 107 9.78 -11.77 -1.33
N GLU A 108 10.22 -10.62 -1.78
CA GLU A 108 11.54 -10.40 -2.37
C GLU A 108 12.26 -9.36 -1.54
N VAL A 109 13.54 -9.59 -1.30
CA VAL A 109 14.39 -8.76 -0.44
C VAL A 109 15.67 -8.46 -1.19
N GLN A 110 16.09 -7.20 -1.16
CA GLN A 110 17.38 -6.76 -1.66
C GLN A 110 17.89 -5.60 -0.83
N THR A 111 19.18 -5.29 -0.92
CA THR A 111 19.69 -4.06 -0.32
C THR A 111 19.10 -2.83 -1.01
N THR A 112 19.14 -1.67 -0.36
CA THR A 112 18.78 -0.39 -0.99
C THR A 112 19.66 -0.07 -2.22
N SER A 113 20.87 -0.64 -2.27
CA SER A 113 21.78 -0.62 -3.42
C SER A 113 21.50 -1.67 -4.51
N GLY A 114 20.54 -2.58 -4.31
CA GLY A 114 20.08 -3.56 -5.30
C GLY A 114 20.80 -4.91 -5.30
N LEU A 115 21.57 -5.23 -4.26
CA LEU A 115 22.20 -6.55 -4.11
C LEU A 115 21.20 -7.55 -3.55
N ASN A 116 21.26 -8.79 -4.05
CA ASN A 116 20.48 -9.88 -3.44
C ASN A 116 21.07 -10.24 -2.07
N VAL A 117 20.21 -10.75 -1.19
CA VAL A 117 20.60 -11.24 0.15
C VAL A 117 21.78 -12.23 0.10
N SER A 118 21.82 -13.11 -0.91
CA SER A 118 22.91 -14.10 -1.03
C SER A 118 24.27 -13.48 -1.34
N GLU A 119 24.29 -12.24 -1.84
CA GLU A 119 25.52 -11.53 -2.22
C GLU A 119 26.11 -10.72 -1.06
N THR A 120 25.32 -10.42 -0.02
CA THR A 120 25.77 -9.61 1.13
C THR A 120 26.56 -10.44 2.14
N GLY A 121 26.24 -11.73 2.27
CA GLY A 121 26.81 -12.60 3.30
C GLY A 121 26.21 -12.38 4.70
N ASP A 122 25.16 -11.57 4.82
CA ASP A 122 24.44 -11.37 6.07
C ASP A 122 23.65 -12.63 6.45
N VAL A 123 23.57 -12.88 7.76
CA VAL A 123 22.73 -13.93 8.35
C VAL A 123 21.33 -13.36 8.54
N ILE A 124 20.40 -13.79 7.70
CA ILE A 124 19.00 -13.34 7.75
C ILE A 124 18.20 -14.18 8.75
N ALA A 125 17.56 -13.50 9.71
CA ALA A 125 16.76 -14.17 10.73
C ALA A 125 15.37 -14.55 10.21
N VAL A 126 14.73 -13.68 9.41
CA VAL A 126 13.40 -13.92 8.83
C VAL A 126 13.30 -13.28 7.44
N ALA A 127 12.66 -13.99 6.50
CA ALA A 127 12.26 -13.48 5.19
C ALA A 127 11.05 -14.30 4.70
N ASP A 128 9.84 -13.93 5.12
CA ASP A 128 8.61 -14.62 4.77
C ASP A 128 7.40 -13.67 4.62
N THR A 129 6.28 -14.19 4.11
CA THR A 129 5.07 -13.39 3.82
C THR A 129 4.13 -13.22 5.00
N THR A 130 4.50 -13.69 6.20
CA THR A 130 3.72 -13.55 7.43
C THR A 130 4.32 -12.50 8.35
N THR A 131 5.65 -12.51 8.48
CA THR A 131 6.42 -11.64 9.36
C THR A 131 7.02 -10.46 8.60
N GLY A 132 7.42 -10.64 7.33
CA GLY A 132 8.22 -9.67 6.58
C GLY A 132 9.69 -10.09 6.54
N PHE A 133 10.60 -9.14 6.81
CA PHE A 133 12.04 -9.40 6.84
C PHE A 133 12.68 -8.87 8.11
N ILE A 134 13.68 -9.62 8.62
CA ILE A 134 14.45 -9.26 9.81
C ILE A 134 15.91 -9.66 9.60
N CYS A 135 16.78 -8.66 9.64
CA CYS A 135 18.22 -8.84 9.83
C CYS A 135 18.62 -8.25 11.19
N LYS A 136 19.30 -9.03 12.05
CA LYS A 136 19.73 -8.56 13.37
C LYS A 136 21.22 -8.25 13.36
N ASN A 137 21.60 -7.09 13.90
CA ASN A 137 23.00 -6.71 14.03
C ASN A 137 23.81 -7.71 14.88
N SER A 138 23.18 -8.30 15.91
CA SER A 138 23.80 -9.30 16.79
C SER A 138 24.22 -10.59 16.09
N ASP A 139 23.57 -10.91 14.97
CA ASP A 139 23.78 -12.16 14.24
C ASP A 139 24.87 -12.00 13.17
N GLN A 140 25.31 -10.76 12.90
CA GLN A 140 26.29 -10.44 11.87
C GLN A 140 27.72 -10.51 12.39
N LYS A 141 28.61 -11.15 11.63
CA LYS A 141 30.04 -11.22 11.95
C LYS A 141 30.70 -9.84 12.04
N GLN A 142 30.25 -8.90 11.21
CA GLN A 142 30.73 -7.52 11.19
C GLN A 142 29.93 -6.60 12.14
N GLY A 143 28.97 -7.16 12.88
CA GLY A 143 28.16 -6.44 13.87
C GLY A 143 27.11 -5.49 13.30
N LYS A 144 26.89 -5.49 11.98
CA LYS A 144 25.89 -4.64 11.34
C LYS A 144 25.31 -5.31 10.09
N CYS A 145 23.99 -5.24 9.95
CA CYS A 145 23.28 -5.58 8.73
C CYS A 145 23.55 -4.57 7.61
N GLN A 146 23.44 -5.00 6.37
CA GLN A 146 23.16 -4.09 5.27
C GLN A 146 21.76 -3.48 5.44
N ASP A 147 21.52 -2.44 4.65
CA ASP A 147 20.25 -1.73 4.57
C ASP A 147 19.39 -2.35 3.46
N TYR A 148 18.23 -2.89 3.82
CA TYR A 148 17.36 -3.70 2.96
C TYR A 148 16.01 -3.06 2.71
N ARG A 149 15.41 -3.48 1.60
CA ARG A 149 14.05 -3.16 1.21
C ARG A 149 13.34 -4.41 0.74
N VAL A 150 12.05 -4.47 0.94
CA VAL A 150 11.19 -5.60 0.59
C VAL A 150 10.14 -5.23 -0.43
N ARG A 151 9.75 -6.18 -1.27
CA ARG A 151 8.50 -6.09 -2.04
C ARG A 151 7.76 -7.41 -2.00
N PHE A 152 6.48 -7.36 -2.30
CA PHE A 152 5.58 -8.48 -2.13
C PHE A 152 4.93 -8.86 -3.45
N MET A 153 4.82 -10.16 -3.70
CA MET A 153 4.05 -10.65 -4.83
C MET A 153 2.60 -10.79 -4.39
N CYS A 154 1.71 -10.18 -5.15
CA CYS A 154 0.27 -10.19 -4.93
C CYS A 154 -0.46 -10.88 -6.09
N PRO A 155 -1.68 -11.39 -5.87
CA PRO A 155 -2.56 -11.78 -6.96
C PRO A 155 -2.72 -10.61 -7.93
N ASN A 156 -2.70 -10.86 -9.24
CA ASN A 156 -2.81 -9.77 -10.21
C ASN A 156 -4.07 -8.95 -9.99
N ALA A 157 -5.19 -9.56 -9.56
CA ALA A 157 -6.41 -8.84 -9.17
C ALA A 157 -6.17 -7.67 -8.21
N PHE A 158 -5.19 -7.78 -7.29
CA PHE A 158 -4.80 -6.70 -6.38
C PHE A 158 -4.11 -5.54 -7.12
N CYS A 159 -3.16 -5.82 -8.01
CA CYS A 159 -2.43 -4.78 -8.74
C CYS A 159 -3.12 -4.31 -10.02
N SER A 160 -4.03 -5.12 -10.56
CA SER A 160 -4.76 -4.87 -11.80
C SER A 160 -6.08 -4.14 -11.57
N HIS A 161 -6.35 -3.69 -10.34
CA HIS A 161 -7.32 -2.64 -10.10
C HIS A 161 -6.84 -1.35 -10.76
N LYS A 162 -7.02 -1.24 -12.08
CA LYS A 162 -7.07 0.05 -12.75
C LYS A 162 -8.07 0.88 -11.96
N VAL A 163 -7.64 2.03 -11.45
CA VAL A 163 -8.51 2.88 -10.66
C VAL A 163 -9.35 3.71 -11.63
N CYS A 164 -10.66 3.49 -11.60
CA CYS A 164 -11.63 4.33 -12.28
C CYS A 164 -12.19 5.31 -11.26
N TRP A 165 -11.90 6.59 -11.47
CA TRP A 165 -12.46 7.65 -10.65
C TRP A 165 -13.91 7.91 -11.04
N THR A 166 -14.77 8.02 -10.04
CA THR A 166 -16.14 8.51 -10.25
C THR A 166 -16.11 9.97 -10.73
N ASN A 167 -17.29 10.46 -11.15
CA ASN A 167 -17.53 11.90 -11.19
C ASN A 167 -17.36 12.53 -9.79
N TRP A 168 -17.23 13.85 -9.76
CA TRP A 168 -17.21 14.62 -8.51
C TRP A 168 -18.63 14.75 -7.95
N PHE A 169 -18.75 14.60 -6.64
CA PHE A 169 -19.96 14.76 -5.85
C PHE A 169 -19.79 15.93 -4.88
N ASN A 170 -20.76 16.85 -4.89
CA ASN A 170 -20.92 17.93 -3.92
C ASN A 170 -22.40 17.92 -3.55
N ARG A 171 -22.71 17.32 -2.41
CA ARG A 171 -24.07 17.12 -1.92
C ARG A 171 -24.41 18.11 -0.83
N ASP A 172 -23.44 18.47 -0.02
CA ASP A 172 -23.62 19.46 1.04
C ASP A 172 -22.95 20.77 0.64
N ARG A 173 -23.49 21.87 1.15
CA ARG A 173 -22.83 23.17 1.06
C ARG A 173 -22.36 23.51 2.46
N PRO A 174 -21.27 24.27 2.63
CA PRO A 174 -20.67 24.58 3.95
C PRO A 174 -21.55 25.45 4.88
N SER A 175 -22.81 25.69 4.51
CA SER A 175 -23.80 26.38 5.33
C SER A 175 -24.14 25.59 6.59
N GLY A 176 -24.34 26.28 7.72
CA GLY A 176 -24.62 25.63 9.00
C GLY A 176 -23.36 25.16 9.73
N ILE A 177 -23.22 23.84 9.96
CA ILE A 177 -22.23 23.26 10.89
C ILE A 177 -20.93 22.76 10.22
N GLY A 178 -20.84 22.80 8.90
CA GLY A 178 -19.69 22.31 8.15
C GLY A 178 -20.08 21.90 6.75
N ASP A 179 -19.22 21.11 6.12
CA ASP A 179 -19.41 20.52 4.81
C ASP A 179 -19.27 18.99 4.90
N TRP A 180 -20.29 18.26 4.42
CA TRP A 180 -20.49 16.84 4.69
C TRP A 180 -20.76 16.03 3.41
N GLU A 181 -19.71 15.38 2.92
CA GLU A 181 -19.76 14.49 1.75
C GLU A 181 -19.66 13.02 2.19
N LEU A 182 -20.63 12.58 3.00
CA LEU A 182 -20.68 11.23 3.56
C LEU A 182 -21.03 10.18 2.51
N LEU A 183 -20.27 9.10 2.47
CA LEU A 183 -20.40 8.05 1.45
C LEU A 183 -21.80 7.42 1.40
N ASP A 184 -22.41 7.16 2.55
CA ASP A 184 -23.75 6.55 2.62
C ASP A 184 -24.83 7.45 1.99
N ASN A 185 -24.76 8.76 2.24
CA ASN A 185 -25.67 9.73 1.62
C ASN A 185 -25.44 9.82 0.11
N LEU A 186 -24.17 9.90 -0.29
CA LEU A 186 -23.79 9.99 -1.71
C LEU A 186 -24.24 8.76 -2.51
N ARG A 187 -24.12 7.55 -1.96
CA ARG A 187 -24.63 6.32 -2.59
C ARG A 187 -26.14 6.28 -2.69
N LYS A 188 -26.84 6.75 -1.65
CA LYS A 188 -28.30 6.80 -1.64
C LYS A 188 -28.84 7.75 -2.72
N GLU A 189 -28.17 8.88 -2.90
CA GLU A 189 -28.55 9.90 -3.90
C GLU A 189 -28.04 9.56 -5.31
N ASN A 190 -26.99 8.74 -5.44
CA ASN A 190 -26.38 8.32 -6.72
C ASN A 190 -26.23 6.79 -6.81
N PRO A 191 -27.33 6.03 -6.97
CA PRO A 191 -27.29 4.57 -6.95
C PRO A 191 -26.41 4.00 -8.06
N GLY A 192 -25.44 3.15 -7.70
CA GLY A 192 -24.59 2.43 -8.65
C GLY A 192 -23.40 3.23 -9.22
N GLU A 193 -23.31 4.53 -8.92
CA GLU A 193 -22.22 5.41 -9.38
C GLU A 193 -20.93 5.23 -8.57
N ILE A 194 -21.06 4.89 -7.28
CA ILE A 194 -19.93 4.62 -6.39
C ILE A 194 -19.91 3.12 -6.08
N CYS A 195 -18.79 2.45 -6.36
CA CYS A 195 -18.61 1.03 -6.08
C CYS A 195 -18.80 0.70 -4.58
N GLU A 196 -19.16 -0.54 -4.28
CA GLU A 196 -19.40 -1.04 -2.92
C GLU A 196 -18.19 -0.90 -1.99
N ILE A 197 -16.96 -1.00 -2.53
CA ILE A 197 -15.72 -0.85 -1.77
C ILE A 197 -14.79 0.12 -2.53
N PRO A 198 -14.88 1.43 -2.26
CA PRO A 198 -13.95 2.41 -2.81
C PRO A 198 -12.54 2.16 -2.28
N LEU A 199 -11.56 2.26 -3.16
CA LEU A 199 -10.14 2.13 -2.84
C LEU A 199 -9.56 3.46 -2.36
N PHE A 200 -10.01 4.56 -2.97
CA PHE A 200 -9.49 5.91 -2.71
C PHE A 200 -10.62 6.93 -2.59
N ILE A 201 -10.31 8.06 -1.95
CA ILE A 201 -11.11 9.28 -1.96
C ILE A 201 -10.20 10.44 -2.31
N ASP A 202 -10.72 11.36 -3.11
CA ASP A 202 -10.09 12.64 -3.42
C ASP A 202 -11.09 13.74 -3.06
N ALA A 203 -10.59 14.84 -2.49
CA ALA A 203 -11.40 15.94 -1.97
C ALA A 203 -10.75 17.27 -2.32
N VAL A 204 -11.49 18.14 -2.99
CA VAL A 204 -11.00 19.44 -3.46
C VAL A 204 -12.06 20.52 -3.23
N THR A 205 -11.64 21.78 -3.12
CA THR A 205 -12.59 22.89 -3.04
C THR A 205 -13.37 23.06 -4.35
N VAL A 206 -14.59 23.58 -4.28
CA VAL A 206 -15.43 23.81 -5.47
C VAL A 206 -14.89 24.93 -6.35
N ASP A 207 -14.46 26.03 -5.72
CA ASP A 207 -14.08 27.29 -6.35
C ASP A 207 -12.73 27.25 -7.07
N GLY A 208 -11.75 26.53 -6.51
CA GLY A 208 -10.36 26.51 -7.01
C GLY A 208 -9.82 25.12 -7.32
N LYS A 209 -10.54 24.05 -6.97
CA LYS A 209 -10.04 22.67 -6.96
C LYS A 209 -8.77 22.50 -6.12
N ASP A 210 -8.60 23.33 -5.09
CA ASP A 210 -7.50 23.18 -4.14
C ASP A 210 -7.67 21.85 -3.38
N PRO A 211 -6.67 20.95 -3.36
CA PRO A 211 -6.75 19.74 -2.54
C PRO A 211 -7.04 20.08 -1.07
N ALA A 212 -7.92 19.32 -0.41
CA ALA A 212 -8.27 19.57 0.99
C ALA A 212 -7.04 19.65 1.91
N SER A 213 -6.00 18.87 1.62
CA SER A 213 -4.72 18.87 2.33
C SER A 213 -3.89 20.15 2.20
N SER A 214 -4.09 20.95 1.15
CA SER A 214 -3.34 22.20 0.92
C SER A 214 -4.08 23.45 1.40
N THR A 215 -5.38 23.34 1.73
CA THR A 215 -6.20 24.48 2.17
C THR A 215 -5.85 25.01 3.56
N GLY A 216 -5.18 24.18 4.39
CA GLY A 216 -4.92 24.47 5.80
C GLY A 216 -6.12 24.26 6.72
N GLN A 217 -7.25 23.74 6.22
CA GLN A 217 -8.43 23.44 7.04
C GLN A 217 -8.30 22.10 7.79
N SER A 218 -8.84 22.04 9.00
CA SER A 218 -8.86 20.82 9.82
C SER A 218 -9.96 19.88 9.33
N ILE A 219 -9.58 18.80 8.65
CA ILE A 219 -10.53 17.84 8.08
C ILE A 219 -10.82 16.74 9.11
N PHE A 220 -12.10 16.58 9.48
CA PHE A 220 -12.52 15.62 10.50
C PHE A 220 -12.54 14.18 9.96
N ILE A 221 -13.00 14.00 8.72
CA ILE A 221 -13.02 12.71 8.02
C ILE A 221 -12.54 12.95 6.59
N LEU A 222 -11.59 12.14 6.13
CA LEU A 222 -11.22 11.96 4.73
C LEU A 222 -10.92 10.47 4.56
N SER A 223 -11.93 9.70 4.16
CA SER A 223 -11.87 8.24 4.16
C SER A 223 -12.66 7.64 3.00
N PRO A 224 -12.09 6.68 2.26
CA PRO A 224 -12.79 6.04 1.15
C PRO A 224 -14.02 5.22 1.58
N THR A 225 -14.12 4.83 2.86
CA THR A 225 -15.24 4.03 3.38
C THR A 225 -16.24 4.84 4.21
N LYS A 226 -15.96 6.12 4.48
CA LYS A 226 -16.86 7.01 5.25
C LYS A 226 -17.26 8.27 4.49
N GLY A 227 -16.44 8.73 3.55
CA GLY A 227 -16.60 9.99 2.83
C GLY A 227 -15.69 11.09 3.37
N PHE A 228 -16.16 12.34 3.28
CA PHE A 228 -15.44 13.53 3.74
C PHE A 228 -16.30 14.38 4.67
N VAL A 229 -15.66 14.94 5.69
CA VAL A 229 -16.31 15.87 6.64
C VAL A 229 -15.34 16.96 7.02
N CYS A 230 -15.72 18.20 6.75
CA CYS A 230 -15.16 19.39 7.40
C CYS A 230 -16.21 19.94 8.37
N ARG A 231 -15.84 20.21 9.63
CA ARG A 231 -16.77 20.80 10.62
C ARG A 231 -16.33 22.21 10.95
N ASN A 232 -17.27 23.16 10.94
CA ASN A 232 -17.00 24.57 11.25
C ASN A 232 -16.39 24.75 12.65
N ARG A 233 -16.78 23.91 13.61
CA ARG A 233 -16.26 23.94 14.99
C ARG A 233 -14.78 23.55 15.12
N ASP A 234 -14.22 22.83 14.14
CA ASP A 234 -12.83 22.39 14.17
C ASP A 234 -11.88 23.41 13.51
N GLN A 235 -12.44 24.46 12.90
CA GLN A 235 -11.66 25.44 12.15
C GLN A 235 -11.25 26.60 13.04
N THR A 236 -9.97 26.95 13.02
CA THR A 236 -9.45 28.14 13.69
C THR A 236 -9.48 29.34 12.74
N GLY A 237 -10.58 30.08 12.74
CA GLY A 237 -10.69 31.40 12.09
C GLY A 237 -11.74 31.49 10.98
N CYS A 238 -11.78 30.55 10.04
CA CYS A 238 -12.73 30.56 8.91
C CYS A 238 -13.69 29.36 8.98
N LYS A 239 -14.90 29.50 8.40
CA LYS A 239 -15.77 28.35 8.16
C LYS A 239 -15.13 27.39 7.14
N CYS A 240 -15.59 26.15 7.12
CA CYS A 240 -15.27 25.19 6.06
C CYS A 240 -15.48 25.82 4.69
N ARG A 241 -14.53 25.58 3.77
CA ARG A 241 -14.77 25.82 2.35
C ARG A 241 -15.78 24.79 1.84
N ASP A 242 -16.31 25.06 0.66
CA ASP A 242 -17.16 24.14 -0.07
C ASP A 242 -16.29 23.10 -0.77
N TYR A 243 -16.43 21.82 -0.42
CA TYR A 243 -15.67 20.73 -1.00
C TYR A 243 -16.53 19.85 -1.88
N GLN A 244 -15.88 19.15 -2.79
CA GLN A 244 -16.47 18.05 -3.52
C GLN A 244 -15.52 16.86 -3.46
N VAL A 245 -16.09 15.66 -3.52
CA VAL A 245 -15.33 14.41 -3.44
C VAL A 245 -15.53 13.54 -4.66
N ARG A 246 -14.55 12.73 -4.97
CA ARG A 246 -14.71 11.60 -5.90
C ARG A 246 -14.04 10.38 -5.30
N PHE A 247 -14.49 9.21 -5.74
CA PHE A 247 -14.03 7.93 -5.22
C PHE A 247 -13.26 7.18 -6.29
N GLY A 248 -12.13 6.60 -5.91
CA GLY A 248 -11.35 5.71 -6.76
C GLY A 248 -11.90 4.31 -6.59
N CYS A 249 -12.54 3.78 -7.63
CA CYS A 249 -13.09 2.44 -7.65
C CYS A 249 -12.22 1.50 -8.47
N PRO A 250 -12.28 0.17 -8.24
CA PRO A 250 -11.83 -0.78 -9.23
C PRO A 250 -12.58 -0.50 -10.54
N CYS A 251 -11.86 -0.33 -11.65
CA CYS A 251 -12.50 -0.31 -12.95
C CYS A 251 -13.29 -1.60 -13.13
N ARG A 252 -14.52 -1.49 -13.62
CA ARG A 252 -15.26 -2.67 -14.06
C ARG A 252 -14.44 -3.32 -15.17
N SER A 253 -14.13 -4.61 -15.04
CA SER A 253 -13.66 -5.40 -16.18
C SER A 253 -14.72 -5.23 -17.26
N ASN A 254 -14.36 -4.72 -18.44
CA ASN A 254 -15.29 -4.71 -19.56
C ASN A 254 -15.73 -6.17 -19.78
N GLY A 255 -16.97 -6.47 -19.44
CA GLY A 255 -17.62 -7.69 -19.85
C GLY A 255 -18.14 -7.46 -21.26
N ASP A 256 -17.68 -8.30 -22.18
CA ASP A 256 -18.30 -8.54 -23.49
C ASP A 256 -19.81 -8.86 -23.35
#